data_AF-A0A6I4HW63-F1
#
_entry.id   AF-A0A6I4HW63-F1
#
_cell.length_a   1.000
_cell.length_b   1.000
_cell.length_c   1.000
_cell.angle_alpha   90.00
_cell.angle_beta   90.00
_cell.angle_gamma   90.00
#
_symmetry.space_group_name_H-M   'P 1'
#
loop_
_entity.id
_entity.type
_entity.pdbx_description
1 polymer ?
#
loop_
_entity_poly.entity_id
_entity_poly.type
_entity_poly.pdbx_seq_one_letter_code
_entity_poly.pdbx_strand_id
1 'polypeptide(L)'
;MVELNEFECEMLDIFLEAFGISDSLTRNQLLVLFGHDEATAFALMQILLREGFIALNGVHGAYDLPERLILKPKGEKFLRSGGFVRQRQSEIKKPVEINSTAVKLQQQNMKLQNDKLSLQTDIRNLQSRIDFSIKLRYFYLIIGLVLMVVAYYIGHKVGMRIASS
;
A
#
# COMPACT_ATOMS: atom_id res chain seq x y z
N MET A 1 6.08 -11.72 19.42
CA MET A 1 5.63 -12.66 18.37
C MET A 1 6.26 -12.18 17.07
N VAL A 2 6.73 -13.09 16.22
CA VAL A 2 7.27 -12.74 14.90
C VAL A 2 6.08 -12.40 14.01
N GLU A 3 6.08 -11.22 13.38
CA GLU A 3 5.09 -10.83 12.38
C GLU A 3 5.32 -11.65 11.11
N LEU A 4 4.76 -12.85 11.07
CA LEU A 4 4.84 -13.73 9.91
C LEU A 4 3.76 -13.35 8.89
N ASN A 5 4.11 -13.32 7.60
CA ASN A 5 3.18 -13.13 6.48
C ASN A 5 2.43 -14.42 6.10
N GLU A 6 1.26 -14.32 5.46
CA GLU A 6 0.38 -15.44 5.12
C GLU A 6 1.14 -16.64 4.57
N PHE A 7 1.91 -16.36 3.54
CA PHE A 7 2.84 -17.27 2.88
C PHE A 7 3.85 -17.93 3.83
N GLU A 8 4.45 -17.19 4.75
CA GLU A 8 5.44 -17.75 5.69
C GLU A 8 4.81 -18.74 6.66
N CYS A 9 3.56 -18.52 7.09
CA CYS A 9 2.87 -19.51 7.93
C CYS A 9 2.46 -20.76 7.14
N GLU A 10 2.02 -20.60 5.88
CA GLU A 10 1.76 -21.76 5.01
C GLU A 10 3.05 -22.58 4.82
N MET A 11 4.18 -21.91 4.58
CA MET A 11 5.48 -22.58 4.45
C MET A 11 5.94 -23.27 5.74
N LEU A 12 5.68 -22.68 6.92
CA LEU A 12 5.95 -23.31 8.21
C LEU A 12 5.04 -24.53 8.46
N ASP A 13 3.77 -24.47 8.06
CA ASP A 13 2.86 -25.60 8.17
C ASP A 13 3.27 -26.72 7.20
N ILE A 14 3.64 -26.41 5.96
CA ILE A 14 4.21 -27.37 4.99
C ILE A 14 5.51 -28.01 5.54
N PHE A 15 6.38 -27.22 6.19
CA PHE A 15 7.57 -27.73 6.86
C PHE A 15 7.17 -28.76 7.93
N LEU A 16 6.26 -28.40 8.84
CA LEU A 16 5.81 -29.30 9.91
C LEU A 16 5.10 -30.55 9.35
N GLU A 17 4.35 -30.42 8.27
CA GLU A 17 3.70 -31.54 7.57
C GLU A 17 4.71 -32.49 6.92
N ALA A 18 5.84 -31.99 6.44
CA ALA A 18 6.90 -32.83 5.88
C ALA A 18 7.48 -33.82 6.92
N PHE A 19 7.40 -33.53 8.22
CA PHE A 19 7.72 -34.49 9.28
C PHE A 19 6.63 -35.54 9.51
N GLY A 20 5.40 -35.34 9.02
CA GLY A 20 4.32 -36.33 9.14
C GLY A 20 4.61 -37.65 8.40
N ILE A 21 5.55 -37.62 7.44
CA ILE A 21 6.03 -38.80 6.70
C ILE A 21 7.21 -39.48 7.43
N SER A 22 7.95 -38.72 8.25
CA SER A 22 9.15 -39.20 8.95
C SER A 22 9.44 -38.32 10.17
N ASP A 23 9.60 -38.90 11.36
CA ASP A 23 9.88 -38.19 12.62
C ASP A 23 11.17 -37.32 12.59
N SER A 24 11.96 -37.46 11.54
CA SER A 24 13.12 -36.62 11.27
C SER A 24 13.24 -36.24 9.81
N LEU A 25 13.70 -35.02 9.56
CA LEU A 25 14.07 -34.53 8.23
C LEU A 25 15.59 -34.35 8.15
N THR A 26 16.17 -34.81 7.06
CA THR A 26 17.58 -34.57 6.71
C THR A 26 17.73 -33.27 5.93
N ARG A 27 18.93 -32.69 5.93
CA ARG A 27 19.25 -31.48 5.14
C ARG A 27 18.81 -31.60 3.67
N ASN A 28 19.06 -32.73 3.03
CA ASN A 28 18.69 -32.94 1.63
C ASN A 28 17.18 -32.92 1.41
N GLN A 29 16.40 -33.54 2.30
CA GLN A 29 14.94 -33.52 2.24
C GLN A 29 14.42 -32.10 2.46
N LEU A 30 15.06 -31.34 3.35
CA LEU A 30 14.73 -29.95 3.58
C LEU A 30 14.96 -29.10 2.33
N LEU A 31 16.13 -29.24 1.70
CA LEU A 31 16.46 -28.52 0.48
C LEU A 31 15.55 -28.91 -0.68
N VAL A 32 15.08 -30.15 -0.76
CA VAL A 32 14.08 -30.55 -1.77
C VAL A 32 12.74 -29.88 -1.49
N LEU A 33 12.31 -29.80 -0.22
CA LEU A 33 11.05 -29.16 0.15
C LEU A 33 11.01 -27.67 -0.20
N PHE A 34 12.14 -26.98 -0.05
CA PHE A 34 12.28 -25.54 -0.33
C PHE A 34 12.88 -25.23 -1.71
N GLY A 35 12.92 -26.18 -2.65
CA GLY A 35 13.38 -25.92 -4.03
C GLY A 35 14.85 -25.48 -4.12
N HIS A 36 15.69 -25.99 -3.23
CA HIS A 36 17.11 -25.66 -3.04
C HIS A 36 17.38 -24.25 -2.54
N ASP A 37 16.36 -23.55 -2.04
CA ASP A 37 16.53 -22.29 -1.32
C ASP A 37 16.94 -22.54 0.15
N GLU A 38 18.25 -22.61 0.36
CA GLU A 38 18.85 -22.81 1.68
C GLU A 38 18.59 -21.64 2.64
N ALA A 39 18.54 -20.40 2.13
CA ALA A 39 18.35 -19.22 2.96
C ALA A 39 16.94 -19.20 3.56
N THR A 40 15.93 -19.47 2.74
CA THR A 40 14.54 -19.56 3.19
C THR A 40 14.33 -20.75 4.13
N ALA A 41 14.90 -21.91 3.80
CA ALA A 41 14.82 -23.11 4.64
C ALA A 41 15.44 -22.86 6.03
N PHE A 42 16.59 -22.20 6.08
CA PHE A 42 17.28 -21.86 7.33
C PHE A 42 16.48 -20.85 8.16
N ALA A 43 15.94 -19.80 7.53
CA ALA A 43 15.14 -18.79 8.22
C ALA A 43 13.90 -19.41 8.89
N LEU A 44 13.15 -20.23 8.16
CA LEU A 44 11.95 -20.89 8.68
C LEU A 44 12.30 -21.93 9.75
N MET A 45 13.39 -22.68 9.58
CA MET A 45 13.89 -23.60 10.60
C MET A 45 14.21 -22.87 11.91
N GLN A 46 14.86 -21.71 11.86
CA GLN A 46 15.19 -20.93 13.07
C GLN A 46 13.93 -20.48 13.82
N ILE A 47 12.86 -20.18 13.10
CA ILE A 47 11.56 -19.83 13.69
C ILE A 47 10.97 -21.05 14.42
N LEU A 48 10.95 -22.21 13.77
CA LEU A 48 10.49 -23.46 14.39
C LEU A 48 11.34 -23.90 15.59
N LEU A 49 12.66 -23.66 15.53
CA LEU A 49 13.58 -23.93 16.61
C LEU A 49 13.30 -23.03 17.82
N ARG A 50 13.19 -21.72 17.58
CA ARG A 50 12.91 -20.69 18.59
C ARG A 50 11.59 -20.97 19.32
N GLU A 51 10.55 -21.36 18.58
CA GLU A 51 9.25 -21.70 19.14
C GLU A 51 9.22 -23.11 19.77
N GLY A 52 10.30 -23.88 19.62
CA GLY A 52 10.48 -25.19 20.23
C GLY A 52 9.63 -26.29 19.59
N PHE A 53 9.27 -26.15 18.31
CA PHE A 53 8.55 -27.16 17.55
C PHE A 53 9.47 -28.26 17.00
N ILE A 54 10.74 -27.92 16.77
CA ILE A 54 11.77 -28.86 16.30
C ILE A 54 13.01 -28.86 17.23
N ALA A 55 13.82 -29.92 17.13
CA ALA A 55 15.13 -30.04 17.76
C ALA A 55 16.21 -30.33 16.70
N LEU A 56 17.41 -29.84 16.96
CA LEU A 56 18.61 -30.15 16.19
C LEU A 56 19.18 -31.47 16.69
N ASN A 57 19.61 -32.34 15.78
CA ASN A 57 20.39 -33.52 16.10
C ASN A 57 21.59 -33.62 15.15
N GLY A 58 22.80 -33.62 15.69
CA GLY A 58 24.05 -33.66 14.93
C GLY A 58 24.88 -32.38 15.02
N VAL A 59 26.00 -32.35 14.29
CA VAL A 59 26.94 -31.21 14.25
C VAL A 59 26.47 -30.24 13.18
N HIS A 60 26.43 -28.94 13.51
CA HIS A 60 26.06 -27.90 12.56
C HIS A 60 26.77 -26.58 12.88
N GLY A 61 27.10 -25.81 11.84
CA GLY A 61 27.62 -24.45 11.96
C GLY A 61 26.57 -23.49 12.50
N ALA A 62 26.99 -22.28 12.92
CA ALA A 62 26.07 -21.25 13.43
C ALA A 62 25.11 -20.70 12.35
N TYR A 63 25.43 -20.90 11.08
CA TYR A 63 24.71 -20.35 9.93
C TYR A 63 24.34 -21.40 8.87
N ASP A 64 24.51 -22.69 9.19
CA ASP A 64 24.28 -23.78 8.24
C ASP A 64 23.04 -24.59 8.60
N LEU A 65 22.42 -25.19 7.58
CA LEU A 65 21.38 -26.18 7.78
C LEU A 65 21.94 -27.41 8.52
N PRO A 66 21.30 -27.84 9.62
CA PRO A 66 21.71 -28.99 10.38
C PRO A 66 21.52 -30.28 9.59
N GLU A 67 22.38 -31.27 9.86
CA GLU A 67 22.31 -32.57 9.18
C GLU A 67 20.96 -33.25 9.37
N ARG A 68 20.39 -33.11 10.58
CA ARG A 68 19.12 -33.73 10.94
C ARG A 68 18.30 -32.87 11.89
N LEU A 69 17.02 -32.79 11.61
CA LEU A 69 15.99 -32.17 12.43
C LEU A 69 15.05 -33.24 12.97
N ILE A 70 14.58 -33.07 14.20
CA ILE A 70 13.60 -33.95 14.84
C ILE A 70 12.37 -33.14 15.21
N LEU A 71 11.19 -33.67 14.88
CA LEU A 71 9.92 -33.08 15.30
C LEU A 71 9.71 -33.32 16.80
N LYS A 72 9.40 -32.26 17.56
CA LYS A 72 9.00 -32.43 18.97
C LYS A 72 7.50 -32.71 19.05
N PRO A 73 7.04 -33.40 20.11
CA PRO A 73 5.60 -33.61 20.36
C PRO A 73 4.77 -32.31 20.40
N LYS A 74 5.42 -31.18 20.73
CA LYS A 74 4.80 -29.85 20.68
C LYS A 74 4.43 -29.45 19.25
N GLY A 75 5.30 -29.69 18.27
CA GLY A 75 5.05 -29.39 16.85
C GLY A 75 3.93 -30.25 16.28
N GLU A 76 3.91 -31.54 16.61
CA GLU A 76 2.85 -32.45 16.16
C GLU A 76 1.47 -32.05 16.72
N LYS A 77 1.39 -31.74 18.03
CA LYS A 77 0.15 -31.25 18.65
C LYS A 77 -0.30 -29.92 18.07
N PHE A 78 0.64 -29.05 17.75
CA PHE A 78 0.37 -27.74 17.17
C PHE A 78 -0.21 -27.87 15.75
N LEU A 79 0.39 -28.72 14.91
CA LEU A 79 -0.13 -29.00 13.57
C LEU A 79 -1.54 -29.59 13.64
N ARG A 80 -1.79 -30.55 14.54
CA ARG A 80 -3.15 -31.12 14.78
C ARG A 80 -4.18 -30.08 15.26
N SER A 81 -3.72 -29.01 15.91
CA SER A 81 -4.59 -27.92 16.34
C SER A 81 -4.92 -26.92 15.22
N GLY A 82 -4.36 -27.11 14.01
CA GLY A 82 -4.58 -26.28 12.82
C GLY A 82 -3.42 -25.37 12.44
N GLY A 83 -2.24 -25.57 13.05
CA GLY A 83 -0.99 -24.94 12.61
C GLY A 83 -0.93 -23.42 12.77
N PHE A 84 0.07 -22.84 12.11
CA PHE A 84 0.35 -21.42 12.12
C PHE A 84 -0.73 -20.62 11.38
N VAL A 85 -1.35 -21.20 10.34
CA VAL A 85 -2.46 -20.57 9.61
C VAL A 85 -3.68 -20.37 10.52
N ARG A 86 -4.11 -21.38 11.28
CA ARG A 86 -5.25 -21.24 12.19
C ARG A 86 -4.94 -20.36 13.38
N GLN A 87 -3.71 -20.40 13.90
CA GLN A 87 -3.27 -19.47 14.95
C GLN A 87 -3.39 -18.03 14.46
N ARG A 88 -2.86 -17.69 13.27
CA ARG A 88 -3.02 -16.35 12.71
C ARG A 88 -4.48 -16.00 12.50
N GLN A 89 -5.29 -16.89 11.91
CA GLN A 89 -6.72 -16.61 11.74
C GLN A 89 -7.43 -16.36 13.06
N SER A 90 -7.02 -17.02 14.15
CA SER A 90 -7.55 -16.78 15.49
C SER A 90 -7.07 -15.45 16.08
N GLU A 91 -5.86 -15.00 15.76
CA GLU A 91 -5.34 -13.70 16.15
C GLU A 91 -5.99 -12.56 15.36
N ILE A 92 -6.29 -12.77 14.07
CA ILE A 92 -7.08 -11.85 13.23
C ILE A 92 -8.54 -11.80 13.71
N LYS A 93 -9.12 -12.94 14.10
CA LYS A 93 -10.51 -13.03 14.60
C LYS A 93 -10.68 -12.54 16.03
N LYS A 94 -9.62 -12.48 16.84
CA LYS A 94 -9.69 -11.76 18.10
C LYS A 94 -9.97 -10.29 17.75
N PRO A 95 -11.01 -9.65 18.30
CA PRO A 95 -11.22 -8.23 18.15
C PRO A 95 -10.16 -7.51 18.99
N VAL A 96 -8.91 -7.57 18.55
CA VAL A 96 -7.84 -6.74 19.08
C VAL A 96 -8.14 -5.32 18.59
N GLU A 97 -8.01 -4.35 19.48
CA GLU A 97 -8.34 -2.92 19.37
C GLU A 97 -7.77 -2.18 18.12
N ILE A 98 -7.09 -2.89 17.21
CA ILE A 98 -6.57 -2.46 15.92
C ILE A 98 -7.70 -1.97 14.99
N ASN A 99 -8.92 -2.49 15.13
CA ASN A 99 -10.08 -1.92 14.43
C ASN A 99 -10.32 -0.46 14.84
N SER A 100 -10.03 -0.04 16.09
CA SER A 100 -10.21 1.37 16.45
C SER A 100 -9.17 2.28 15.80
N THR A 101 -7.92 1.83 15.66
CA THR A 101 -6.84 2.64 15.06
C THR A 101 -6.94 2.64 13.53
N ALA A 102 -7.18 1.49 12.91
CA ALA A 102 -7.40 1.40 11.47
C ALA A 102 -8.68 2.14 11.05
N VAL A 103 -9.77 2.04 11.82
CA VAL A 103 -10.99 2.83 11.57
C VAL A 103 -10.74 4.31 11.81
N LYS A 104 -9.99 4.70 12.86
CA LYS A 104 -9.60 6.12 13.06
C LYS A 104 -8.75 6.63 11.90
N LEU A 105 -7.79 5.86 11.40
CA LEU A 105 -6.98 6.22 10.25
C LEU A 105 -7.82 6.30 8.96
N GLN A 106 -8.75 5.37 8.75
CA GLN A 106 -9.67 5.40 7.62
C GLN A 106 -10.62 6.61 7.70
N GLN A 107 -11.15 6.90 8.89
CA GLN A 107 -12.00 8.06 9.15
C GLN A 107 -11.24 9.37 8.99
N GLN A 108 -9.97 9.43 9.40
CA GLN A 108 -9.08 10.57 9.17
C GLN A 108 -8.76 10.74 7.69
N ASN A 109 -8.48 9.67 6.96
CA ASN A 109 -8.23 9.73 5.51
C ASN A 109 -9.47 10.20 4.73
N MET A 110 -10.67 9.72 5.09
CA MET A 110 -11.93 10.20 4.50
C MET A 110 -12.16 11.68 4.82
N LYS A 111 -11.90 12.10 6.05
CA LYS A 111 -12.01 13.51 6.45
C LYS A 111 -11.05 14.38 5.65
N LEU A 112 -9.78 13.99 5.55
CA LEU A 112 -8.78 14.69 4.75
C LEU A 112 -9.13 14.73 3.26
N GLN A 113 -9.74 13.68 2.73
CA GLN A 113 -10.19 13.64 1.34
C GLN A 113 -11.37 14.59 1.11
N ASN A 114 -12.32 14.66 2.03
CA ASN A 114 -13.42 15.64 1.98
C ASN A 114 -12.90 17.08 2.11
N ASP A 115 -11.97 17.34 3.03
CA ASP A 115 -11.36 18.66 3.19
C ASP A 115 -10.61 19.06 1.91
N LYS A 116 -9.90 18.14 1.26
CA LYS A 116 -9.27 18.36 -0.05
C LYS A 116 -10.30 18.66 -1.15
N LEU A 117 -11.41 17.92 -1.21
CA LEU A 117 -12.48 18.16 -2.18
C LEU A 117 -13.14 19.52 -1.96
N SER A 118 -13.36 19.92 -0.69
CA SER A 118 -13.88 21.24 -0.33
C SER A 118 -12.93 22.34 -0.80
N LEU A 119 -11.63 22.23 -0.47
CA LEU A 119 -10.62 23.20 -0.88
C LEU A 119 -10.49 23.29 -2.41
N GLN A 120 -10.53 22.16 -3.12
CA GLN A 120 -10.54 22.16 -4.59
C GLN A 120 -11.77 22.87 -5.16
N THR A 121 -12.93 22.69 -4.54
CA THR A 121 -14.17 23.36 -4.93
C THR A 121 -14.07 24.87 -4.70
N ASP A 122 -13.50 25.29 -3.57
CA ASP A 122 -13.27 26.69 -3.26
C ASP A 122 -12.30 27.32 -4.26
N ILE A 123 -11.16 26.67 -4.55
CA ILE A 123 -10.19 27.14 -5.54
C ILE A 123 -10.86 27.30 -6.90
N ARG A 124 -11.69 26.34 -7.33
CA ARG A 124 -12.41 26.41 -8.60
C ARG A 124 -13.41 27.57 -8.63
N ASN A 125 -14.12 27.81 -7.53
CA ASN A 125 -15.04 28.93 -7.39
C ASN A 125 -14.32 30.28 -7.43
N LEU A 126 -13.17 30.39 -6.74
CA LEU A 126 -12.30 31.57 -6.78
C LEU A 126 -11.76 31.82 -8.20
N GLN A 127 -11.27 30.78 -8.88
CA GLN A 127 -10.80 30.87 -10.27
C GLN A 127 -11.93 31.32 -11.21
N SER A 128 -13.13 30.76 -11.07
CA SER A 128 -14.29 31.17 -11.88
C SER A 128 -14.65 32.64 -11.71
N ARG A 129 -14.56 33.18 -10.48
CA ARG A 129 -14.78 34.61 -10.21
C ARG A 129 -13.68 35.49 -10.84
N ILE A 130 -12.43 35.04 -10.80
CA ILE A 130 -11.30 35.73 -11.42
C ILE A 130 -11.48 35.73 -12.95
N ASP A 131 -11.77 34.58 -13.54
CA ASP A 131 -11.98 34.43 -14.99
C ASP A 131 -13.15 35.27 -15.48
N PHE A 132 -14.24 35.34 -14.72
CA PHE A 132 -15.38 36.18 -15.05
C PHE A 132 -15.01 37.66 -15.06
N SER A 133 -14.25 38.10 -14.06
CA SER A 133 -13.78 39.50 -13.95
C SER A 133 -12.82 39.87 -15.09
N ILE A 134 -11.90 38.96 -15.44
CA ILE A 134 -10.95 39.15 -16.54
C ILE A 134 -11.69 39.20 -17.88
N LYS A 135 -12.65 38.30 -18.13
CA LYS A 135 -13.45 38.28 -19.37
C LYS A 135 -14.23 39.58 -19.58
N LEU A 136 -14.86 40.11 -18.53
CA LEU A 136 -15.55 41.40 -18.60
C LEU A 136 -14.60 42.54 -18.96
N ARG A 137 -13.42 42.59 -18.32
CA ARG A 137 -12.42 43.64 -18.62
C ARG A 137 -11.95 43.58 -20.07
N TYR A 138 -11.67 42.38 -20.59
CA TYR A 138 -11.30 42.21 -22.00
C TYR A 138 -12.43 42.60 -22.96
N PHE A 139 -13.67 42.23 -22.64
CA PHE A 139 -14.83 42.61 -23.43
C PHE A 139 -14.99 44.13 -23.55
N TYR A 140 -14.85 44.87 -22.44
CA TYR A 140 -14.90 46.33 -22.45
C TYR A 140 -13.73 46.96 -23.21
N LEU A 141 -12.52 46.40 -23.12
CA LEU A 141 -11.36 46.88 -23.90
C LEU A 141 -11.60 46.75 -25.41
N ILE A 142 -12.17 45.62 -25.85
CA ILE A 142 -12.49 45.40 -27.28
C ILE A 142 -13.55 46.40 -27.75
N ILE A 143 -14.62 46.60 -26.99
CA ILE A 143 -15.68 47.58 -27.32
C ILE A 143 -15.10 48.99 -27.40
N GLY A 144 -14.25 49.37 -26.44
CA GLY A 144 -13.59 50.69 -26.44
C GLY A 144 -12.74 50.92 -27.69
N LEU A 145 -11.99 49.89 -28.12
CA LEU A 145 -11.16 49.96 -29.33
C LEU A 145 -12.03 50.10 -30.58
N VAL A 146 -13.11 49.34 -30.69
CA VAL A 146 -14.07 49.45 -31.82
C VAL A 146 -14.69 50.84 -31.89
N LEU A 147 -15.15 51.40 -30.76
CA LEU A 147 -15.72 52.75 -30.71
C LEU A 147 -14.70 53.82 -31.11
N MET A 148 -13.43 53.67 -30.69
CA MET A 148 -12.36 54.59 -31.07
C MET A 148 -12.12 54.60 -32.58
N VAL A 149 -12.10 53.43 -33.22
CA VAL A 149 -11.97 53.31 -34.68
C VAL A 149 -13.16 53.94 -35.40
N VAL A 150 -14.39 53.67 -34.95
CA VAL A 150 -15.60 54.26 -35.54
C VAL A 150 -15.60 55.78 -35.41
N ALA A 151 -15.25 56.32 -34.23
CA ALA A 151 -15.15 57.76 -34.00
C ALA A 151 -14.10 58.42 -34.92
N TYR A 152 -12.95 57.77 -35.12
CA TYR A 152 -11.92 58.24 -36.05
C TYR A 152 -12.44 58.31 -37.49
N TYR A 153 -13.12 57.27 -37.98
CA TYR A 153 -13.68 57.27 -39.34
C TYR A 153 -14.74 58.34 -39.55
N ILE A 154 -15.62 58.56 -38.57
CA ILE A 154 -16.65 59.62 -38.63
C ILE A 154 -15.98 61.00 -38.62
N GLY A 155 -15.06 61.24 -37.69
CA GLY A 155 -14.33 62.50 -37.58
C GLY A 155 -13.55 62.84 -38.85
N HIS A 156 -12.86 61.86 -39.44
CA HIS A 156 -12.11 62.04 -40.67
C HIS A 156 -13.03 62.41 -41.86
N LYS A 157 -14.19 61.74 -42.01
CA LYS A 157 -15.15 62.06 -43.08
C LYS A 157 -15.79 63.43 -42.91
N VAL A 158 -16.12 63.84 -41.68
CA VAL A 158 -16.69 65.17 -41.40
C VAL A 158 -15.64 66.26 -41.62
N GLY A 159 -14.40 66.06 -41.15
CA GLY A 159 -13.30 67.00 -41.33
C GLY A 159 -12.99 67.29 -42.81
N MET A 160 -12.96 66.26 -43.66
CA MET A 160 -12.76 66.45 -45.11
C MET A 160 -13.89 67.25 -45.79
N ARG A 161 -15.13 67.16 -45.28
CA ARG A 161 -16.28 67.88 -45.84
C ARG A 161 -16.26 69.38 -45.53
N ILE A 162 -15.70 69.75 -44.38
CA ILE A 162 -15.56 71.15 -43.97
C ILE A 162 -14.37 71.81 -44.68
N ALA A 163 -13.30 71.05 -44.93
CA ALA A 163 -12.12 71.56 -45.65
C ALA A 163 -12.35 71.76 -47.17
N SER A 164 -13.42 71.20 -47.73
CA SER A 164 -13.77 71.33 -49.16
C SER A 164 -14.92 72.32 -49.43
N SER A 165 -15.36 73.07 -48.42
CA SER A 165 -16.39 74.12 -48.49
C SER A 165 -15.77 75.48 -48.27
#